data_AF-A0A9E5EH27-F1
#
_entry.id   AF-A0A9E5EH27-F1
#
_cell.length_a   1.000
_cell.length_b   1.000
_cell.length_c   1.000
_cell.angle_alpha   90.00
_cell.angle_beta   90.00
_cell.angle_gamma   90.00
#
_symmetry.space_group_name_H-M   'P 1'
#
loop_
_entity.id
_entity.type
_entity.pdbx_description
1 polymer ?
#
loop_
_entity_poly.entity_id
_entity_poly.type
_entity_poly.pdbx_seq_one_letter_code
_entity_poly.pdbx_strand_id
1 'polypeptide(L)'
;GERMTWFWHGHWATSYAKVDEPLVMFDHIARLRKNALGDFSQMCEEMILDGALVYWLDGQLNTAKSPNENLARELLELFTIGVNQYSENDVKEAAKALSGIRVVKNSGLVSKDVRRAWTGESTILGTTGYFESATLARFLSLTPACQNFIPERLSYRFISSATTMTDSLMKNSDQAKSLRSMKKAFKNRQVLPTMEALVMSPAFHDPINSQVKSPVEWLVSVLRALRITPSRCSQPDLLLLLLDTLGQRPFYPPSVGGWPADEAWLSVASSQTMIQAAQVIVAEGDLSSLTSVKKTERIDQLADWLGVAEWSNRTRIALQGAIADPARLVVLAICSPEYLVSA
;
A
#
# COMPACT_ATOMS: atom_id res chain seq x y z
N GLY A 1 -1.26 2.07 -12.47
CA GLY A 1 0.16 2.01 -12.10
C GLY A 1 0.36 2.45 -10.66
N GLU A 2 0.42 3.77 -10.41
CA GLU A 2 0.86 4.32 -9.12
C GLU A 2 0.08 3.85 -7.89
N ARG A 3 -1.25 3.67 -7.97
CA ARG A 3 -2.02 3.14 -6.81
C ARG A 3 -1.57 1.74 -6.40
N MET A 4 -1.21 0.90 -7.39
CA MET A 4 -0.64 -0.41 -7.13
C MET A 4 0.81 -0.30 -6.64
N THR A 5 1.62 0.61 -7.18
CA THR A 5 2.96 0.88 -6.64
C THR A 5 2.91 1.26 -5.17
N TRP A 6 1.96 2.11 -4.77
CA TRP A 6 1.74 2.49 -3.38
C TRP A 6 1.32 1.30 -2.51
N PHE A 7 0.39 0.48 -2.99
CA PHE A 7 0.03 -0.77 -2.32
C PHE A 7 1.26 -1.67 -2.11
N TRP A 8 2.04 -1.89 -3.17
CA TRP A 8 3.23 -2.72 -3.10
C TRP A 8 4.31 -2.16 -2.20
N HIS A 9 4.43 -0.84 -2.07
CA HIS A 9 5.37 -0.24 -1.12
C HIS A 9 4.94 -0.48 0.33
N GLY A 10 3.62 -0.58 0.59
CA GLY A 10 3.11 -1.05 1.88
C GLY A 10 3.21 -2.56 2.07
N HIS A 11 3.20 -3.36 0.99
CA HIS A 11 3.33 -4.83 1.06
C HIS A 11 4.78 -5.26 1.24
N TRP A 12 5.71 -4.72 0.44
CA TRP A 12 7.15 -4.89 0.54
C TRP A 12 7.76 -3.74 1.36
N ALA A 13 7.22 -3.52 2.56
CA ALA A 13 7.52 -2.37 3.38
C ALA A 13 9.02 -2.24 3.62
N THR A 14 9.57 -1.10 3.21
CA THR A 14 11.00 -0.77 3.30
C THR A 14 11.13 0.70 3.68
N SER A 15 11.81 0.98 4.80
CA SER A 15 11.86 2.34 5.35
C SER A 15 13.19 3.04 5.11
N TYR A 16 13.11 4.27 4.61
CA TYR A 16 14.26 5.17 4.48
C TYR A 16 14.94 5.38 5.84
N ALA A 17 14.21 5.34 6.96
CA ALA A 17 14.78 5.57 8.29
C ALA A 17 15.95 4.62 8.64
N LYS A 18 15.98 3.41 8.08
CA LYS A 18 17.09 2.44 8.27
C LYS A 18 17.97 2.31 7.04
N VAL A 19 17.39 2.35 5.84
CA VAL A 19 18.17 2.25 4.59
C VAL A 19 19.07 3.48 4.43
N ASP A 20 18.50 4.67 4.64
CA ASP A 20 19.19 5.98 4.64
C ASP A 20 20.06 6.21 3.39
N GLU A 21 19.53 5.84 2.22
CA GLU A 21 20.19 6.00 0.92
C GLU A 21 19.15 6.36 -0.14
N PRO A 22 19.08 7.62 -0.61
CA PRO A 22 18.02 8.10 -1.51
C PRO A 22 17.97 7.35 -2.84
N LEU A 23 19.12 7.08 -3.47
CA LEU A 23 19.19 6.37 -4.75
C LEU A 23 18.65 4.94 -4.62
N VAL A 24 18.98 4.27 -3.52
CA VAL A 24 18.56 2.90 -3.25
C VAL A 24 17.05 2.82 -3.00
N MET A 25 16.49 3.79 -2.28
CA MET A 25 15.04 3.91 -2.10
C MET A 25 14.31 4.28 -3.40
N PHE A 26 14.92 5.10 -4.27
CA PHE A 26 14.38 5.39 -5.59
C PHE A 26 14.29 4.13 -6.46
N ASP A 27 15.38 3.35 -6.50
CA ASP A 27 15.43 2.10 -7.27
C ASP A 27 14.41 1.07 -6.75
N HIS A 28 14.23 0.98 -5.42
CA HIS A 28 13.19 0.16 -4.81
C HIS A 28 11.79 0.51 -5.34
N ILE A 29 11.41 1.79 -5.29
CA ILE A 29 10.10 2.23 -5.82
C ILE A 29 10.01 2.03 -7.34
N ALA A 30 11.10 2.22 -8.08
CA ALA A 30 11.13 1.97 -9.52
C ALA A 30 10.88 0.50 -9.86
N ARG A 31 11.44 -0.45 -9.10
CA ARG A 31 11.16 -1.89 -9.24
C ARG A 31 9.70 -2.23 -8.92
N LEU A 32 9.16 -1.68 -7.84
CA LEU A 32 7.75 -1.86 -7.51
C LEU A 32 6.83 -1.31 -8.61
N ARG A 33 7.17 -0.14 -9.18
CA ARG A 33 6.43 0.48 -10.28
C ARG A 33 6.49 -0.36 -11.55
N LYS A 34 7.69 -0.85 -11.91
CA LYS A 34 7.90 -1.72 -13.07
C LYS A 34 7.01 -2.96 -13.02
N ASN A 35 6.88 -3.58 -11.84
CA ASN A 35 6.14 -4.82 -11.67
C ASN A 35 4.68 -4.63 -11.21
N ALA A 36 4.21 -3.38 -11.04
CA ALA A 36 3.00 -3.07 -10.27
C ALA A 36 1.72 -3.79 -10.72
N LEU A 37 1.62 -4.13 -12.01
CA LEU A 37 0.49 -4.82 -12.63
C LEU A 37 0.90 -6.11 -13.36
N GLY A 38 2.15 -6.56 -13.20
CA GLY A 38 2.74 -7.67 -13.94
C GLY A 38 2.57 -9.05 -13.27
N ASP A 39 3.54 -9.92 -13.49
CA ASP A 39 3.63 -11.23 -12.85
C ASP A 39 4.20 -11.10 -11.43
N PHE A 40 3.45 -11.58 -10.43
CA PHE A 40 3.84 -11.49 -9.03
C PHE A 40 5.05 -12.39 -8.69
N SER A 41 5.25 -13.50 -9.40
CA SER A 41 6.43 -14.36 -9.20
C SER A 41 7.69 -13.63 -9.67
N GLN A 42 7.62 -12.95 -10.81
CA GLN A 42 8.70 -12.07 -11.26
C GLN A 42 8.97 -10.95 -10.25
N MET A 43 7.92 -10.35 -9.68
CA MET A 43 8.09 -9.37 -8.60
C MET A 43 8.82 -9.98 -7.41
N CYS A 44 8.47 -11.18 -6.95
CA CYS A 44 9.16 -11.86 -5.86
C CYS A 44 10.65 -12.09 -6.17
N GLU A 45 10.98 -12.53 -7.39
CA GLU A 45 12.36 -12.73 -7.85
C GLU A 45 13.17 -11.42 -7.86
N GLU A 46 12.55 -10.30 -8.28
CA GLU A 46 13.21 -8.99 -8.32
C GLU A 46 13.34 -8.37 -6.92
N MET A 47 12.33 -8.53 -6.05
CA MET A 47 12.28 -7.95 -4.72
C MET A 47 13.20 -8.66 -3.73
N ILE A 48 13.37 -9.97 -3.81
CA ILE A 48 14.33 -10.68 -2.93
C ILE A 48 15.79 -10.28 -3.21
N LEU A 49 16.05 -9.64 -4.36
CA LEU A 49 17.32 -9.06 -4.78
C LEU A 49 17.31 -7.52 -4.74
N ASP A 50 16.34 -6.92 -4.05
CA ASP A 50 16.27 -5.49 -3.81
C ASP A 50 17.18 -5.06 -2.66
N GLY A 51 18.16 -4.21 -2.95
CA GLY A 51 19.15 -3.78 -1.97
C GLY A 51 18.53 -3.06 -0.78
N ALA A 52 17.47 -2.28 -1.01
CA ALA A 52 16.74 -1.59 0.05
C ALA A 52 16.05 -2.60 0.97
N LEU A 53 15.29 -3.55 0.40
CA LEU A 53 14.57 -4.58 1.16
C LEU A 53 15.52 -5.50 1.93
N VAL A 54 16.59 -5.98 1.26
CA VAL A 54 17.59 -6.84 1.90
C VAL A 54 18.25 -6.13 3.09
N TYR A 55 18.62 -4.86 2.92
CA TYR A 55 19.21 -4.07 4.01
C TYR A 55 18.22 -3.78 5.13
N TRP A 56 16.97 -3.43 4.79
CA TRP A 56 15.88 -3.20 5.74
C TRP A 56 15.64 -4.40 6.65
N LEU A 57 15.76 -5.62 6.10
CA LEU A 57 15.54 -6.87 6.82
C LEU A 57 16.83 -7.55 7.31
N ASP A 58 17.97 -6.86 7.27
CA ASP A 58 19.27 -7.36 7.72
C ASP A 58 19.75 -8.63 6.99
N GLY A 59 19.27 -8.88 5.78
CA GLY A 59 19.61 -10.05 4.98
C GLY A 59 21.10 -10.09 4.61
N GLN A 60 21.78 -8.94 4.53
CA GLN A 60 23.22 -8.83 4.30
C GLN A 60 24.08 -9.38 5.46
N LEU A 61 23.47 -9.53 6.65
CA LEU A 61 24.12 -10.11 7.83
C LEU A 61 24.00 -11.64 7.87
N ASN A 62 23.08 -12.22 7.11
CA ASN A 62 22.80 -13.65 7.11
C ASN A 62 23.98 -14.50 6.58
N THR A 63 24.41 -15.51 7.34
CA THR A 63 25.46 -16.46 6.94
C THR A 63 25.09 -17.89 7.29
N ALA A 64 25.67 -18.86 6.59
CA ALA A 64 25.47 -20.27 6.93
C ALA A 64 25.94 -20.63 8.34
N LYS A 65 26.93 -19.91 8.89
CA LYS A 65 27.47 -20.11 10.25
C LYS A 65 26.66 -19.43 11.35
N SER A 66 26.02 -18.32 11.01
CA SER A 66 25.17 -17.53 11.91
C SER A 66 23.96 -17.06 11.08
N PRO A 67 22.92 -17.91 10.99
CA PRO A 67 21.74 -17.59 10.21
C PRO A 67 20.97 -16.42 10.82
N ASN A 68 20.55 -15.47 9.98
CA ASN A 68 19.59 -14.44 10.33
C ASN A 68 18.28 -14.76 9.60
N GLU A 69 17.24 -15.06 10.36
CA GLU A 69 15.96 -15.54 9.85
C GLU A 69 15.03 -14.42 9.37
N ASN A 70 15.33 -13.15 9.67
CA ASN A 70 14.38 -12.04 9.47
C ASN A 70 13.87 -11.96 8.02
N LEU A 71 14.76 -11.82 7.02
CA LEU A 71 14.37 -11.78 5.61
C LEU A 71 13.60 -13.04 5.17
N ALA A 72 13.99 -14.22 5.67
CA ALA A 72 13.33 -15.48 5.32
C ALA A 72 11.91 -15.57 5.91
N ARG A 73 11.75 -15.14 7.17
CA ARG A 73 10.47 -15.10 7.87
C ARG A 73 9.53 -14.14 7.18
N GLU A 74 9.96 -12.91 6.87
CA GLU A 74 9.11 -11.94 6.18
C GLU A 74 8.75 -12.39 4.75
N LEU A 75 9.69 -13.04 4.04
CA LEU A 75 9.41 -13.59 2.71
C LEU A 75 8.27 -14.61 2.75
N LEU A 76 8.27 -15.52 3.73
CA LEU A 76 7.20 -16.49 3.93
C LEU A 76 5.92 -15.80 4.44
N GLU A 77 6.03 -15.13 5.59
CA GLU A 77 4.90 -14.66 6.38
C GLU A 77 4.16 -13.48 5.74
N LEU A 78 4.87 -12.40 5.43
CA LEU A 78 4.24 -11.15 5.02
C LEU A 78 4.17 -10.99 3.51
N PHE A 79 5.13 -11.58 2.79
CA PHE A 79 5.28 -11.26 1.38
C PHE A 79 4.70 -12.29 0.44
N THR A 80 4.69 -13.59 0.78
CA THR A 80 4.30 -14.64 -0.16
C THR A 80 3.14 -15.52 0.29
N ILE A 81 3.23 -16.20 1.44
CA ILE A 81 2.31 -17.31 1.77
C ILE A 81 1.38 -17.03 2.94
N GLY A 82 1.71 -16.12 3.85
CA GLY A 82 0.87 -15.81 5.02
C GLY A 82 1.22 -16.61 6.27
N VAL A 83 0.76 -16.11 7.41
CA VAL A 83 0.94 -16.72 8.75
C VAL A 83 0.30 -18.12 8.81
N ASN A 84 0.91 -19.04 9.58
CA ASN A 84 0.43 -20.41 9.81
C ASN A 84 0.43 -21.34 8.59
N GLN A 85 1.11 -20.96 7.50
CA GLN A 85 1.22 -21.76 6.27
C GLN A 85 2.58 -22.46 6.12
N TYR A 86 3.46 -22.30 7.10
CA TYR A 86 4.81 -22.84 7.16
C TYR A 86 5.18 -23.17 8.61
N SER A 87 6.19 -24.01 8.78
CA SER A 87 6.77 -24.35 10.07
C SER A 87 7.97 -23.46 10.38
N GLU A 88 8.35 -23.42 11.66
CA GLU A 88 9.60 -22.77 12.08
C GLU A 88 10.84 -23.39 11.40
N ASN A 89 10.78 -24.67 11.04
CA ASN A 89 11.85 -25.30 10.28
C ASN A 89 11.96 -24.76 8.86
N ASP A 90 10.83 -24.43 8.21
CA ASP A 90 10.84 -23.82 6.88
C ASP A 90 11.51 -22.45 6.89
N VAL A 91 11.33 -21.67 7.96
CA VAL A 91 12.03 -20.38 8.14
C VAL A 91 13.54 -20.60 8.21
N LYS A 92 13.99 -21.58 8.99
CA LYS A 92 15.42 -21.92 9.13
C LYS A 92 16.03 -22.39 7.82
N GLU A 93 15.34 -23.25 7.09
CA GLU A 93 15.81 -23.75 5.79
C GLU A 93 15.81 -22.66 4.73
N ALA A 94 14.80 -21.78 4.71
CA ALA A 94 14.80 -20.59 3.85
C ALA A 94 15.93 -19.61 4.23
N ALA A 95 16.21 -19.41 5.52
CA ALA A 95 17.31 -18.57 5.98
C ALA A 95 18.67 -19.14 5.54
N LYS A 96 18.86 -20.47 5.58
CA LYS A 96 20.06 -21.10 5.02
C LYS A 96 20.17 -20.84 3.51
N ALA A 97 19.10 -21.06 2.76
CA ALA A 97 19.09 -20.81 1.31
C ALA A 97 19.40 -19.34 0.95
N LEU A 98 18.98 -18.39 1.79
CA LEU A 98 19.25 -16.96 1.63
C LEU A 98 20.60 -16.50 2.22
N SER A 99 21.44 -17.40 2.71
CA SER A 99 22.70 -17.01 3.35
C SER A 99 23.77 -16.55 2.36
N GLY A 100 24.62 -15.62 2.82
CA GLY A 100 25.73 -15.08 2.02
C GLY A 100 25.34 -13.93 1.09
N ILE A 101 24.09 -13.45 1.11
CA ILE A 101 23.70 -12.21 0.42
C ILE A 101 24.53 -11.04 0.99
N ARG A 102 24.98 -10.16 0.10
CA ARG A 102 25.70 -8.91 0.41
C ARG A 102 25.00 -7.75 -0.28
N VAL A 103 25.01 -6.60 0.37
CA VAL A 103 24.54 -5.33 -0.19
C VAL A 103 25.65 -4.31 -0.07
N VAL A 104 25.96 -3.63 -1.17
CA VAL A 104 26.80 -2.42 -1.15
C VAL A 104 25.88 -1.24 -0.86
N LYS A 105 25.88 -0.76 0.39
CA LYS A 105 24.85 0.16 0.93
C LYS A 105 24.54 1.35 0.00
N ASN A 106 25.54 2.12 -0.42
CA ASN A 106 25.35 3.35 -1.21
C ASN A 106 24.82 3.13 -2.65
N SER A 107 24.94 1.92 -3.20
CA SER A 107 24.47 1.60 -4.55
C SER A 107 23.30 0.63 -4.58
N GLY A 108 22.99 -0.01 -3.44
CA GLY A 108 22.01 -1.08 -3.37
C GLY A 108 22.42 -2.34 -4.14
N LEU A 109 23.66 -2.43 -4.62
CA LEU A 109 24.12 -3.58 -5.41
C LEU A 109 24.11 -4.84 -4.54
N VAL A 110 23.32 -5.82 -4.96
CA VAL A 110 23.22 -7.13 -4.31
C VAL A 110 24.19 -8.11 -4.98
N SER A 111 24.94 -8.85 -4.16
CA SER A 111 25.83 -9.93 -4.61
C SER A 111 25.81 -11.10 -3.64
N LYS A 112 26.40 -12.24 -4.02
CA LYS A 112 26.50 -13.44 -3.18
C LYS A 112 27.96 -13.73 -2.83
N ASP A 113 28.27 -13.80 -1.54
CA ASP A 113 29.57 -14.26 -1.03
C ASP A 113 29.50 -15.77 -0.75
N VAL A 114 30.00 -16.57 -1.69
CA VAL A 114 29.94 -18.03 -1.63
C VAL A 114 30.59 -18.60 -0.36
N ARG A 115 31.57 -17.92 0.23
CA ARG A 115 32.24 -18.36 1.47
C ARG A 115 31.35 -18.24 2.71
N ARG A 116 30.32 -17.38 2.65
CA ARG A 116 29.33 -17.17 3.71
C ARG A 116 28.02 -17.91 3.43
N ALA A 117 27.84 -18.42 2.21
CA ALA A 117 26.62 -19.06 1.76
C ALA A 117 26.57 -20.55 2.13
N TRP A 118 25.36 -21.05 2.30
CA TRP A 118 25.04 -22.46 2.30
C TRP A 118 25.10 -22.98 0.86
N THR A 119 25.69 -24.15 0.67
CA THR A 119 25.88 -24.77 -0.66
C THR A 119 25.22 -26.15 -0.76
N GLY A 120 24.52 -26.59 0.29
CA GLY A 120 23.79 -27.85 0.30
C GLY A 120 22.35 -27.69 -0.16
N GLU A 121 21.62 -28.81 -0.16
CA GLU A 121 20.17 -28.80 -0.32
C GLU A 121 19.49 -28.22 0.92
N SER A 122 18.29 -27.69 0.73
CA SER A 122 17.37 -27.28 1.79
C SER A 122 16.00 -27.88 1.55
N THR A 123 15.30 -28.24 2.62
CA THR A 123 13.92 -28.74 2.56
C THR A 123 12.97 -27.67 3.03
N ILE A 124 12.18 -27.10 2.11
CA ILE A 124 11.28 -25.98 2.37
C ILE A 124 9.89 -26.37 1.86
N LEU A 125 8.87 -26.30 2.72
CA LEU A 125 7.50 -26.72 2.46
C LEU A 125 7.42 -28.16 1.90
N GLY A 126 8.24 -29.06 2.44
CA GLY A 126 8.34 -30.46 2.02
C GLY A 126 9.05 -30.69 0.68
N THR A 127 9.58 -29.65 0.03
CA THR A 127 10.37 -29.76 -1.20
C THR A 127 11.85 -29.64 -0.90
N THR A 128 12.62 -30.68 -1.23
CA THR A 128 14.09 -30.68 -1.09
C THR A 128 14.75 -30.29 -2.41
N GLY A 129 15.72 -29.39 -2.35
CA GLY A 129 16.55 -29.06 -3.51
C GLY A 129 17.53 -27.93 -3.25
N TYR A 130 18.21 -27.51 -4.31
CA TYR A 130 19.11 -26.36 -4.30
C TYR A 130 18.29 -25.08 -4.53
N PHE A 131 18.16 -24.29 -3.47
CA PHE A 131 17.46 -23.01 -3.52
C PHE A 131 18.46 -21.86 -3.60
N GLU A 132 18.29 -21.03 -4.62
CA GLU A 132 18.93 -19.71 -4.76
C GLU A 132 17.89 -18.63 -4.42
N SER A 133 18.33 -17.40 -4.12
CA SER A 133 17.42 -16.36 -3.60
C SER A 133 16.20 -16.11 -4.51
N ALA A 134 16.43 -15.91 -5.81
CA ALA A 134 15.34 -15.70 -6.77
C ALA A 134 14.47 -16.96 -6.94
N THR A 135 15.08 -18.14 -7.08
CA THR A 135 14.32 -19.38 -7.30
C THR A 135 13.50 -19.80 -6.08
N LEU A 136 13.98 -19.50 -4.87
CA LEU A 136 13.21 -19.64 -3.62
C LEU A 136 12.00 -18.71 -3.62
N ALA A 137 12.19 -17.41 -3.90
CA ALA A 137 11.09 -16.46 -3.92
C ALA A 137 10.00 -16.83 -4.96
N ARG A 138 10.43 -17.32 -6.13
CA ARG A 138 9.54 -17.90 -7.15
C ARG A 138 8.84 -19.17 -6.67
N PHE A 139 9.56 -20.09 -6.04
CA PHE A 139 8.97 -21.32 -5.51
C PHE A 139 7.83 -21.00 -4.52
N LEU A 140 8.07 -20.07 -3.60
CA LEU A 140 7.07 -19.64 -2.62
C LEU A 140 5.87 -18.96 -3.28
N SER A 141 6.09 -18.11 -4.29
CA SER A 141 4.99 -17.46 -5.02
C SER A 141 4.09 -18.49 -5.73
N LEU A 142 4.63 -19.63 -6.18
CA LEU A 142 3.86 -20.65 -6.90
C LEU A 142 3.03 -21.57 -5.99
N THR A 143 3.15 -21.43 -4.67
CA THR A 143 2.39 -22.25 -3.71
C THR A 143 0.87 -21.94 -3.75
N PRO A 144 0.01 -22.92 -3.37
CA PRO A 144 -1.41 -22.66 -3.16
C PRO A 144 -1.69 -21.63 -2.07
N ALA A 145 -0.83 -21.56 -1.05
CA ALA A 145 -0.93 -20.56 0.02
C ALA A 145 -0.82 -19.14 -0.54
N CYS A 146 0.18 -18.87 -1.40
CA CYS A 146 0.33 -17.58 -2.07
C CYS A 146 -0.85 -17.23 -2.99
N GLN A 147 -1.42 -18.23 -3.69
CA GLN A 147 -2.62 -18.01 -4.52
C GLN A 147 -3.81 -17.49 -3.70
N ASN A 148 -3.89 -17.85 -2.42
CA ASN A 148 -4.93 -17.36 -1.52
C ASN A 148 -4.55 -16.01 -0.89
N PHE A 149 -3.32 -15.92 -0.38
CA PHE A 149 -2.85 -14.81 0.45
C PHE A 149 -2.83 -13.47 -0.29
N ILE A 150 -2.30 -13.40 -1.50
CA ILE A 150 -2.17 -12.12 -2.22
C ILE A 150 -3.54 -11.51 -2.58
N PRO A 151 -4.51 -12.27 -3.13
CA PRO A 151 -5.88 -11.77 -3.29
C PRO A 151 -6.54 -11.33 -1.99
N GLU A 152 -6.28 -12.00 -0.87
CA GLU A 152 -6.78 -11.58 0.45
C GLU A 152 -6.18 -10.23 0.86
N ARG A 153 -4.88 -10.01 0.64
CA ARG A 153 -4.21 -8.73 0.90
C ARG A 153 -4.76 -7.60 0.02
N LEU A 154 -5.02 -7.88 -1.26
CA LEU A 154 -5.64 -6.91 -2.18
C LEU A 154 -7.07 -6.58 -1.75
N SER A 155 -7.86 -7.58 -1.39
CA SER A 155 -9.23 -7.38 -0.89
C SER A 155 -9.23 -6.59 0.42
N TYR A 156 -8.31 -6.89 1.33
CA TYR A 156 -8.15 -6.14 2.59
C TYR A 156 -7.87 -4.66 2.32
N ARG A 157 -6.99 -4.37 1.35
CA ARG A 157 -6.62 -2.99 1.05
C ARG A 157 -7.66 -2.22 0.26
N PHE A 158 -8.34 -2.85 -0.71
CA PHE A 158 -9.16 -2.13 -1.69
C PHE A 158 -10.66 -2.37 -1.58
N ILE A 159 -11.09 -3.35 -0.79
CA ILE A 159 -12.52 -3.60 -0.52
C ILE A 159 -12.80 -3.29 0.94
N SER A 160 -12.29 -4.07 1.88
CA SER A 160 -12.59 -3.83 3.31
C SER A 160 -11.55 -4.46 4.22
N SER A 161 -11.09 -3.69 5.20
CA SER A 161 -10.24 -4.16 6.29
C SER A 161 -11.01 -4.63 7.52
N ALA A 162 -12.34 -4.41 7.56
CA ALA A 162 -13.18 -4.74 8.71
C ALA A 162 -13.56 -6.23 8.77
N THR A 163 -13.48 -6.96 7.66
CA THR A 163 -13.99 -8.33 7.58
C THR A 163 -12.88 -9.38 7.66
N THR A 164 -12.78 -10.04 8.82
CA THR A 164 -12.06 -11.31 8.92
C THR A 164 -12.91 -12.44 8.32
N MET A 165 -12.33 -13.22 7.41
CA MET A 165 -12.99 -14.31 6.66
C MET A 165 -13.47 -15.49 7.54
N THR A 166 -13.36 -15.40 8.86
CA THR A 166 -13.66 -16.46 9.82
C THR A 166 -15.13 -16.63 10.15
N ASP A 167 -16.02 -15.72 9.73
CA ASP A 167 -17.44 -15.89 10.02
C ASP A 167 -18.12 -16.87 9.05
N SER A 168 -18.74 -17.91 9.60
CA SER A 168 -19.45 -18.96 8.85
C SER A 168 -20.61 -18.43 7.99
N LEU A 169 -21.18 -17.27 8.37
CA LEU A 169 -22.23 -16.55 7.64
C LEU A 169 -21.72 -15.92 6.32
N MET A 170 -20.40 -15.76 6.18
CA MET A 170 -19.78 -15.09 5.03
C MET A 170 -19.57 -15.99 3.81
N LYS A 171 -19.67 -17.33 3.94
CA LYS A 171 -19.33 -18.25 2.82
C LYS A 171 -20.15 -18.03 1.54
N ASN A 172 -21.32 -17.40 1.65
CA ASN A 172 -22.21 -17.07 0.52
C ASN A 172 -22.37 -15.56 0.26
N SER A 173 -21.63 -14.70 0.96
CA SER A 173 -21.68 -13.26 0.73
C SER A 173 -21.06 -12.88 -0.62
N ASP A 174 -21.43 -11.70 -1.12
CA ASP A 174 -20.84 -11.16 -2.35
C ASP A 174 -19.34 -10.88 -2.20
N GLN A 175 -18.87 -10.65 -0.98
CA GLN A 175 -17.44 -10.58 -0.65
C GLN A 175 -16.74 -11.92 -0.84
N ALA A 176 -17.31 -13.03 -0.38
CA ALA A 176 -16.73 -14.36 -0.62
C ALA A 176 -16.76 -14.77 -2.09
N LYS A 177 -17.79 -14.38 -2.86
CA LYS A 177 -17.81 -14.57 -4.32
C LYS A 177 -16.74 -13.72 -5.03
N SER A 178 -16.57 -12.47 -4.61
CA SER A 178 -15.55 -11.55 -5.13
C SER A 178 -14.14 -12.11 -4.89
N LEU A 179 -13.84 -12.50 -3.65
CA LEU A 179 -12.53 -13.06 -3.31
C LEU A 179 -12.24 -14.37 -4.06
N ARG A 180 -13.24 -15.26 -4.23
CA ARG A 180 -13.08 -16.46 -5.06
C ARG A 180 -12.72 -16.12 -6.51
N SER A 181 -13.36 -15.09 -7.07
CA SER A 181 -13.08 -14.63 -8.43
C SER A 181 -11.67 -14.07 -8.56
N MET A 182 -11.23 -13.27 -7.58
CA MET A 182 -9.85 -12.76 -7.50
C MET A 182 -8.81 -13.89 -7.40
N LYS A 183 -9.04 -14.88 -6.52
CA LYS A 183 -8.17 -16.07 -6.37
C LYS A 183 -8.07 -16.90 -7.65
N LYS A 184 -9.16 -16.98 -8.41
CA LYS A 184 -9.18 -17.62 -9.73
C LYS A 184 -8.37 -16.82 -10.75
N ALA A 185 -8.55 -15.50 -10.80
CA ALA A 185 -7.78 -14.62 -11.69
C ALA A 185 -6.28 -14.64 -11.37
N PHE A 186 -5.91 -14.79 -10.09
CA PHE A 186 -4.53 -14.86 -9.63
C PHE A 186 -3.88 -16.26 -9.76
N LYS A 187 -4.58 -17.24 -10.37
CA LYS A 187 -4.06 -18.62 -10.52
C LYS A 187 -2.69 -18.67 -11.19
N ASN A 188 -2.45 -17.79 -12.16
CA ASN A 188 -1.18 -17.66 -12.88
C ASN A 188 -0.34 -16.47 -12.39
N ARG A 189 -0.62 -15.95 -11.19
CA ARG A 189 0.12 -14.85 -10.54
C ARG A 189 0.12 -13.51 -11.29
N GLN A 190 -0.81 -13.34 -12.23
CA GLN A 190 -0.98 -12.08 -12.95
C GLN A 190 -1.77 -11.08 -12.11
N VAL A 191 -1.18 -9.93 -11.80
CA VAL A 191 -1.78 -8.91 -10.92
C VAL A 191 -2.89 -8.15 -11.64
N LEU A 192 -2.69 -7.75 -12.91
CA LEU A 192 -3.69 -6.98 -13.66
C LEU A 192 -5.06 -7.69 -13.75
N PRO A 193 -5.16 -8.96 -14.19
CA PRO A 193 -6.44 -9.68 -14.21
C PRO A 193 -7.07 -9.82 -12.82
N THR A 194 -6.27 -9.93 -11.76
CA THR A 194 -6.78 -9.97 -10.38
C THR A 194 -7.38 -8.63 -9.97
N MET A 195 -6.76 -7.51 -10.35
CA MET A 195 -7.30 -6.18 -10.12
C MET A 195 -8.57 -5.92 -10.94
N GLU A 196 -8.64 -6.40 -12.18
CA GLU A 196 -9.87 -6.34 -12.98
C GLU A 196 -11.01 -7.13 -12.31
N ALA A 197 -10.71 -8.34 -11.82
CA ALA A 197 -11.67 -9.15 -11.08
C ALA A 197 -12.09 -8.52 -9.74
N LEU A 198 -11.20 -7.76 -9.09
CA LEU A 198 -11.49 -6.98 -7.89
C LEU A 198 -12.44 -5.82 -8.21
N VAL A 199 -12.07 -4.97 -9.17
CA VAL A 199 -12.83 -3.75 -9.49
C VAL A 199 -14.22 -4.06 -10.05
N MET A 200 -14.36 -5.14 -10.83
CA MET A 200 -15.65 -5.56 -11.40
C MET A 200 -16.49 -6.40 -10.42
N SER A 201 -16.04 -6.58 -9.18
CA SER A 201 -16.70 -7.44 -8.22
C SER A 201 -17.89 -6.73 -7.56
N PRO A 202 -18.98 -7.45 -7.21
CA PRO A 202 -20.11 -6.82 -6.52
C PRO A 202 -19.71 -6.23 -5.16
N ALA A 203 -18.78 -6.85 -4.45
CA ALA A 203 -18.30 -6.34 -3.16
C ALA A 203 -17.55 -5.00 -3.29
N PHE A 204 -16.83 -4.76 -4.39
CA PHE A 204 -16.16 -3.48 -4.62
C PHE A 204 -17.14 -2.32 -4.82
N HIS A 205 -18.36 -2.62 -5.27
CA HIS A 205 -19.41 -1.62 -5.48
C HIS A 205 -20.44 -1.56 -4.34
N ASP A 206 -20.25 -2.34 -3.27
CA ASP A 206 -21.17 -2.36 -2.13
C ASP A 206 -20.79 -1.24 -1.16
N PRO A 207 -21.67 -0.26 -0.90
CA PRO A 207 -21.38 0.86 0.01
C PRO A 207 -20.99 0.44 1.42
N ILE A 208 -21.33 -0.79 1.86
CA ILE A 208 -20.89 -1.31 3.17
C ILE A 208 -19.36 -1.45 3.26
N ASN A 209 -18.68 -1.55 2.10
CA ASN A 209 -17.23 -1.66 1.97
C ASN A 209 -16.57 -0.29 1.71
N SER A 210 -17.27 0.80 1.93
CA SER A 210 -16.66 2.13 1.83
C SER A 210 -15.45 2.23 2.76
N GLN A 211 -14.36 2.83 2.26
CA GLN A 211 -13.11 2.94 3.00
C GLN A 211 -12.76 4.39 3.31
N VAL A 212 -12.14 4.60 4.47
CA VAL A 212 -11.52 5.87 4.81
C VAL A 212 -10.30 6.09 3.92
N LYS A 213 -10.26 7.21 3.20
CA LYS A 213 -9.10 7.66 2.43
C LYS A 213 -7.90 7.79 3.36
N SER A 214 -6.79 7.18 2.96
CA SER A 214 -5.55 7.37 3.70
C SER A 214 -5.00 8.81 3.54
N PRO A 215 -4.20 9.33 4.49
CA PRO A 215 -3.65 10.68 4.43
C PRO A 215 -3.01 11.08 3.10
N VAL A 216 -2.25 10.18 2.48
CA VAL A 216 -1.63 10.40 1.16
C VAL A 216 -2.68 10.49 0.05
N GLU A 217 -3.69 9.60 0.05
CA GLU A 217 -4.78 9.64 -0.94
C GLU A 217 -5.60 10.92 -0.79
N TRP A 218 -5.91 11.32 0.44
CA TRP A 218 -6.57 12.59 0.73
C TRP A 218 -5.73 13.75 0.19
N LEU A 219 -4.45 13.86 0.55
CA LEU A 219 -3.61 14.96 0.13
C LEU A 219 -3.47 15.03 -1.40
N VAL A 220 -3.15 13.90 -2.06
CA VAL A 220 -3.00 13.85 -3.51
C VAL A 220 -4.30 14.21 -4.22
N SER A 221 -5.44 13.76 -3.71
CA SER A 221 -6.75 14.10 -4.29
C SER A 221 -7.07 15.59 -4.19
N VAL A 222 -6.79 16.22 -3.04
CA VAL A 222 -6.98 17.66 -2.80
C VAL A 222 -6.04 18.49 -3.69
N LEU A 223 -4.75 18.17 -3.71
CA LEU A 223 -3.77 18.89 -4.54
C LEU A 223 -4.12 18.79 -6.03
N ARG A 224 -4.58 17.61 -6.48
CA ARG A 224 -5.05 17.43 -7.86
C ARG A 224 -6.28 18.28 -8.16
N ALA A 225 -7.28 18.30 -7.28
CA ALA A 225 -8.50 19.10 -7.47
C ALA A 225 -8.16 20.60 -7.61
N LEU A 226 -7.26 21.08 -6.74
CA LEU A 226 -6.81 22.48 -6.67
C LEU A 226 -5.70 22.84 -7.69
N ARG A 227 -5.31 21.90 -8.56
CA ARG A 227 -4.23 22.05 -9.56
C ARG A 227 -2.88 22.46 -8.96
N ILE A 228 -2.61 22.03 -7.74
CA ILE A 228 -1.37 22.30 -7.03
C ILE A 228 -0.35 21.22 -7.38
N THR A 229 0.84 21.65 -7.81
CA THR A 229 2.00 20.76 -7.96
C THR A 229 2.81 20.81 -6.66
N PRO A 230 2.98 19.69 -5.91
CA PRO A 230 3.62 19.70 -4.59
C PRO A 230 5.00 20.38 -4.56
N SER A 231 5.84 20.14 -5.57
CA SER A 231 7.18 20.73 -5.68
C SER A 231 7.20 22.22 -6.01
N ARG A 232 6.04 22.82 -6.29
CA ARG A 232 5.87 24.24 -6.59
C ARG A 232 5.05 24.98 -5.53
N CYS A 233 4.62 24.29 -4.48
CA CYS A 233 4.00 24.93 -3.32
C CYS A 233 4.93 25.94 -2.68
N SER A 234 4.37 26.93 -1.98
CA SER A 234 5.21 27.89 -1.24
C SER A 234 5.97 27.22 -0.10
N GLN A 235 5.38 26.17 0.49
CA GLN A 235 5.91 25.46 1.66
C GLN A 235 5.80 23.92 1.48
N PRO A 236 6.60 23.31 0.57
CA PRO A 236 6.52 21.87 0.30
C PRO A 236 6.86 20.99 1.51
N ASP A 237 7.73 21.48 2.41
CA ASP A 237 8.11 20.75 3.62
C ASP A 237 6.94 20.61 4.61
N LEU A 238 5.98 21.54 4.60
CA LEU A 238 4.76 21.40 5.42
C LEU A 238 3.89 20.23 4.96
N LEU A 239 3.90 19.90 3.66
CA LEU A 239 3.19 18.71 3.17
C LEU A 239 3.82 17.43 3.71
N LEU A 240 5.15 17.38 3.83
CA LEU A 240 5.86 16.25 4.42
C LEU A 240 5.61 16.16 5.92
N LEU A 241 5.69 17.29 6.64
CA LEU A 241 5.39 17.37 8.07
C LEU A 241 3.95 16.94 8.38
N LEU A 242 3.01 17.33 7.52
CA LEU A 242 1.61 16.92 7.61
C LEU A 242 1.48 15.40 7.51
N LEU A 243 2.08 14.78 6.49
CA LEU A 243 2.02 13.33 6.31
C LEU A 243 2.75 12.56 7.42
N ASP A 244 3.83 13.13 7.97
CA ASP A 244 4.53 12.60 9.14
C ASP A 244 3.63 12.63 10.38
N THR A 245 2.97 13.77 10.63
CA THR A 245 2.01 13.95 11.73
C THR A 245 0.82 13.00 11.61
N LEU A 246 0.34 12.77 10.39
CA LEU A 246 -0.75 11.84 10.10
C LEU A 246 -0.29 10.36 10.04
N GLY A 247 1.01 10.09 10.23
CA GLY A 247 1.57 8.74 10.31
C GLY A 247 1.72 8.01 8.97
N GLN A 248 1.65 8.72 7.84
CA GLN A 248 1.71 8.13 6.49
C GLN A 248 2.70 8.86 5.56
N ARG A 249 3.88 9.19 6.05
CA ARG A 249 4.94 9.78 5.23
C ARG A 249 5.46 8.77 4.19
N PRO A 250 5.46 9.10 2.87
CA PRO A 250 6.04 8.24 1.83
C PRO A 250 7.50 7.88 2.14
N PHE A 251 7.91 6.65 1.85
CA PHE A 251 9.22 6.06 2.21
C PHE A 251 9.43 5.72 3.69
N TYR A 252 8.46 5.98 4.58
CA TYR A 252 8.57 5.69 6.00
C TYR A 252 7.40 4.82 6.50
N PRO A 253 7.27 3.57 6.03
CA PRO A 253 6.36 2.63 6.67
C PRO A 253 6.78 2.44 8.15
N PRO A 254 5.82 2.36 9.09
CA PRO A 254 6.11 2.27 10.52
C PRO A 254 6.65 0.90 10.95
N SER A 255 6.44 -0.14 10.15
CA SER A 255 6.94 -1.51 10.39
C SER A 255 7.08 -2.30 9.09
N VAL A 256 7.59 -3.53 9.19
CA VAL A 256 7.63 -4.51 8.08
C VAL A 256 6.23 -4.87 7.55
N GLY A 257 5.17 -4.63 8.32
CA GLY A 257 3.78 -4.84 7.91
C GLY A 257 3.20 -3.69 7.07
N GLY A 258 3.94 -2.59 6.89
CA GLY A 258 3.51 -1.39 6.18
C GLY A 258 2.66 -0.45 7.03
N TRP A 259 1.83 0.36 6.37
CA TRP A 259 0.90 1.28 7.02
C TRP A 259 -0.42 0.63 7.42
N PRO A 260 -1.11 1.15 8.44
CA PRO A 260 -2.47 0.73 8.75
C PRO A 260 -3.45 1.09 7.63
N ALA A 261 -4.70 0.65 7.75
CA ALA A 261 -5.76 0.89 6.78
C ALA A 261 -7.03 1.44 7.46
N ASP A 262 -7.86 2.10 6.66
CA ASP A 262 -9.24 2.43 6.99
C ASP A 262 -9.42 3.26 8.28
N GLU A 263 -10.27 2.83 9.22
CA GLU A 263 -10.62 3.58 10.44
C GLU A 263 -9.41 3.96 11.31
N ALA A 264 -8.26 3.29 11.16
CA ALA A 264 -7.03 3.67 11.84
C ALA A 264 -6.57 5.12 11.51
N TRP A 265 -7.04 5.70 10.40
CA TRP A 265 -6.78 7.08 10.02
C TRP A 265 -7.75 8.08 10.65
N LEU A 266 -8.86 7.60 11.25
CA LEU A 266 -9.87 8.43 11.90
C LEU A 266 -9.55 8.62 13.38
N SER A 267 -9.15 9.84 13.72
CA SER A 267 -9.07 10.30 15.10
C SER A 267 -9.44 11.77 15.18
N VAL A 268 -9.73 12.24 16.39
CA VAL A 268 -9.97 13.68 16.62
C VAL A 268 -8.72 14.49 16.24
N ALA A 269 -7.54 13.98 16.57
CA ALA A 269 -6.26 14.64 16.27
C ALA A 269 -5.97 14.72 14.75
N SER A 270 -6.18 13.62 14.01
CA SER A 270 -6.01 13.61 12.56
C SER A 270 -7.03 14.53 11.87
N SER A 271 -8.27 14.57 12.35
CA SER A 271 -9.31 15.47 11.82
C SER A 271 -8.93 16.94 12.00
N GLN A 272 -8.47 17.34 13.19
CA GLN A 272 -8.01 18.71 13.44
C GLN A 272 -6.83 19.09 12.56
N THR A 273 -5.86 18.18 12.43
CA THR A 273 -4.67 18.36 11.58
C THR A 273 -5.06 18.55 10.11
N MET A 274 -5.97 17.73 9.58
CA MET A 274 -6.48 17.86 8.21
C MET A 274 -7.21 19.18 7.98
N ILE A 275 -8.01 19.66 8.93
CA ILE A 275 -8.70 20.96 8.81
C ILE A 275 -7.71 22.12 8.72
N GLN A 276 -6.67 22.12 9.56
CA GLN A 276 -5.64 23.16 9.53
C GLN A 276 -4.86 23.11 8.20
N ALA A 277 -4.48 21.92 7.75
CA ALA A 277 -3.82 21.73 6.47
C ALA A 277 -4.71 22.15 5.29
N ALA A 278 -6.00 21.83 5.31
CA ALA A 278 -6.97 22.21 4.29
C ALA A 278 -7.02 23.72 4.10
N GLN A 279 -7.00 24.51 5.18
CA GLN A 279 -7.00 25.97 5.11
C GLN A 279 -5.76 26.51 4.38
N VAL A 280 -4.58 25.96 4.69
CA VAL A 280 -3.32 26.37 4.06
C VAL A 280 -3.30 25.97 2.59
N ILE A 281 -3.66 24.73 2.28
CA ILE A 281 -3.63 24.19 0.91
C ILE A 281 -4.62 24.92 0.00
N VAL A 282 -5.85 25.18 0.48
CA VAL A 282 -6.88 25.87 -0.29
C VAL A 282 -6.50 27.32 -0.59
N ALA A 283 -5.72 27.98 0.28
CA ALA A 283 -5.26 29.34 0.05
C ALA A 283 -4.31 29.47 -1.16
N GLU A 284 -3.63 28.39 -1.56
CA GLU A 284 -2.77 28.33 -2.75
C GLU A 284 -3.46 27.74 -3.99
N GLY A 285 -4.69 27.22 -3.83
CA GLY A 285 -5.36 26.42 -4.84
C GLY A 285 -6.14 27.21 -5.90
N ASP A 286 -6.31 26.61 -7.07
CA ASP A 286 -7.21 27.11 -8.11
C ASP A 286 -8.67 26.85 -7.71
N LEU A 287 -9.42 27.92 -7.43
CA LEU A 287 -10.84 27.88 -7.07
C LEU A 287 -11.77 28.26 -8.24
N SER A 288 -11.24 28.37 -9.47
CA SER A 288 -11.99 28.80 -10.64
C SER A 288 -13.27 28.01 -10.86
N SER A 289 -13.24 26.69 -10.59
CA SER A 289 -14.41 25.79 -10.68
C SER A 289 -15.63 26.28 -9.89
N LEU A 290 -15.44 27.01 -8.79
CA LEU A 290 -16.53 27.54 -7.96
C LEU A 290 -16.80 29.03 -8.18
N THR A 291 -15.77 29.79 -8.56
CA THR A 291 -15.93 31.23 -8.82
C THR A 291 -16.57 31.51 -10.18
N SER A 292 -16.50 30.55 -11.11
CA SER A 292 -17.10 30.67 -12.46
C SER A 292 -18.60 30.35 -12.51
N VAL A 293 -19.17 29.76 -11.45
CA VAL A 293 -20.60 29.38 -11.39
C VAL A 293 -21.39 30.30 -10.46
N LYS A 294 -22.71 30.29 -10.58
CA LYS A 294 -23.56 31.09 -9.68
C LYS A 294 -23.47 30.55 -8.26
N LYS A 295 -23.65 31.44 -7.29
CA LYS A 295 -23.65 31.09 -5.85
C LYS A 295 -24.56 29.90 -5.54
N THR A 296 -25.75 29.86 -6.15
CA THR A 296 -26.75 28.79 -5.96
C THR A 296 -26.33 27.43 -6.52
N GLU A 297 -25.38 27.40 -7.46
CA GLU A 297 -24.92 26.18 -8.15
C GLU A 297 -23.65 25.60 -7.49
N ARG A 298 -23.02 26.34 -6.57
CA ARG A 298 -21.69 25.99 -6.01
C ARG A 298 -21.65 24.66 -5.27
N ILE A 299 -22.70 24.29 -4.53
CA ILE A 299 -22.69 23.04 -3.74
C ILE A 299 -22.73 21.82 -4.65
N ASP A 300 -23.54 21.87 -5.70
CA ASP A 300 -23.66 20.76 -6.64
C ASP A 300 -22.40 20.70 -7.54
N GLN A 301 -21.91 21.87 -7.99
CA GLN A 301 -20.61 21.97 -8.69
C GLN A 301 -19.44 21.43 -7.85
N LEU A 302 -19.49 21.60 -6.52
CA LEU A 302 -18.48 21.08 -5.61
C LEU A 302 -18.51 19.56 -5.50
N ALA A 303 -19.71 18.95 -5.52
CA ALA A 303 -19.88 17.51 -5.57
C ALA A 303 -19.22 16.95 -6.83
N ASP A 304 -19.56 17.52 -8.00
CA ASP A 304 -19.00 17.11 -9.29
C ASP A 304 -17.48 17.28 -9.35
N TRP A 305 -16.97 18.42 -8.87
CA TRP A 305 -15.54 18.73 -8.93
C TRP A 305 -14.70 17.81 -8.02
N LEU A 306 -15.22 17.48 -6.84
CA LEU A 306 -14.54 16.62 -5.87
C LEU A 306 -14.84 15.13 -6.08
N GLY A 307 -15.77 14.78 -6.97
CA GLY A 307 -16.20 13.40 -7.22
C GLY A 307 -16.97 12.81 -6.04
N VAL A 308 -17.77 13.62 -5.34
CA VAL A 308 -18.67 13.18 -4.28
C VAL A 308 -20.05 12.93 -4.87
N ALA A 309 -20.58 11.72 -4.71
CA ALA A 309 -21.87 11.33 -5.29
C ALA A 309 -23.04 12.16 -4.73
N GLU A 310 -23.09 12.32 -3.41
CA GLU A 310 -24.11 13.11 -2.73
C GLU A 310 -23.60 13.62 -1.38
N TRP A 311 -23.99 14.85 -1.02
CA TRP A 311 -23.78 15.39 0.33
C TRP A 311 -24.95 15.02 1.23
N SER A 312 -24.69 14.52 2.44
CA SER A 312 -25.75 14.35 3.44
C SER A 312 -26.42 15.69 3.76
N ASN A 313 -27.65 15.63 4.28
CA ASN A 313 -28.36 16.83 4.74
C ASN A 313 -27.53 17.66 5.74
N ARG A 314 -26.80 16.99 6.63
CA ARG A 314 -25.92 17.64 7.62
C ARG A 314 -24.78 18.40 6.94
N THR A 315 -24.08 17.75 6.02
CA THR A 315 -22.98 18.38 5.28
C THR A 315 -23.50 19.51 4.39
N ARG A 316 -24.63 19.32 3.70
CA ARG A 316 -25.26 20.34 2.86
C ARG A 316 -25.61 21.60 3.67
N ILE A 317 -26.14 21.47 4.88
CA ILE A 317 -26.41 22.62 5.78
C ILE A 317 -25.11 23.38 6.12
N ALA A 318 -24.03 22.66 6.45
CA ALA A 318 -22.74 23.28 6.76
C ALA A 318 -22.17 24.03 5.54
N LEU A 319 -22.23 23.41 4.35
CA LEU A 319 -21.80 24.02 3.08
C LEU A 319 -22.64 25.26 2.75
N GLN A 320 -23.96 25.20 2.95
CA GLN A 320 -24.86 26.34 2.74
C GLN A 320 -24.49 27.55 3.60
N GLY A 321 -24.01 27.32 4.82
CA GLY A 321 -23.49 28.38 5.70
C GLY A 321 -22.24 29.10 5.16
N ALA A 322 -21.48 28.45 4.27
CA ALA A 322 -20.25 28.98 3.67
C ALA A 322 -20.38 29.30 2.17
N ILE A 323 -21.56 29.18 1.57
CA ILE A 323 -21.78 29.27 0.12
C ILE A 323 -21.29 30.58 -0.54
N ALA A 324 -21.17 31.66 0.24
CA ALA A 324 -20.64 32.94 -0.24
C ALA A 324 -19.11 32.95 -0.41
N ASP A 325 -18.39 32.10 0.32
CA ASP A 325 -16.93 32.03 0.42
C ASP A 325 -16.44 30.70 -0.20
N PRO A 326 -15.95 30.71 -1.46
CA PRO A 326 -15.47 29.50 -2.13
C PRO A 326 -14.35 28.77 -1.38
N ALA A 327 -13.44 29.51 -0.74
CA ALA A 327 -12.32 28.90 -0.03
C ALA A 327 -12.82 28.12 1.20
N ARG A 328 -13.65 28.76 2.02
CA ARG A 328 -14.27 28.10 3.18
C ARG A 328 -15.17 26.94 2.74
N LEU A 329 -15.86 27.07 1.61
CA LEU A 329 -16.70 26.02 1.06
C LEU A 329 -15.88 24.77 0.70
N VAL A 330 -14.72 24.93 0.04
CA VAL A 330 -13.81 23.81 -0.27
C VAL A 330 -13.25 23.18 0.99
N VAL A 331 -12.78 23.99 1.95
CA VAL A 331 -12.24 23.47 3.23
C VAL A 331 -13.25 22.58 3.94
N LEU A 332 -14.53 23.01 4.02
CA LEU A 332 -15.58 22.21 4.63
C LEU A 332 -15.85 20.90 3.87
N ALA A 333 -15.82 20.95 2.53
CA ALA A 333 -16.08 19.77 1.71
C ALA A 333 -14.96 18.74 1.77
N ILE A 334 -13.69 19.14 1.66
CA ILE A 334 -12.55 18.19 1.69
C ILE A 334 -12.31 17.59 3.08
N CYS A 335 -12.95 18.12 4.12
CA CYS A 335 -12.94 17.57 5.47
C CYS A 335 -14.27 16.90 5.86
N SER A 336 -15.23 16.76 4.92
CA SER A 336 -16.52 16.15 5.23
C SER A 336 -16.43 14.61 5.24
N PRO A 337 -17.34 13.92 5.96
CA PRO A 337 -17.40 12.46 5.95
C PRO A 337 -17.49 11.88 4.54
N GLU A 338 -18.30 12.47 3.66
CA GLU A 338 -18.53 12.00 2.29
C GLU A 338 -17.31 12.17 1.38
N TYR A 339 -16.40 13.09 1.70
CA TYR A 339 -15.13 13.20 0.99
C TYR A 339 -14.05 12.31 1.58
N LEU A 340 -14.03 12.13 2.90
CA LEU A 340 -13.05 11.32 3.61
C LEU A 340 -13.30 9.82 3.47
N VAL A 341 -14.55 9.42 3.27
CA VAL A 341 -14.96 8.03 3.09
C VAL A 341 -15.36 7.85 1.62
N SER A 342 -14.57 7.09 0.86
CA SER A 342 -14.91 6.73 -0.52
C SER A 342 -15.72 5.44 -0.52
N ALA A 343 -16.89 5.47 -1.15
CA ALA A 343 -17.63 4.29 -1.56
C ALA A 343 -17.00 3.64 -2.80
#